data_AF-A0A7C1RQD2-F1
#
_entry.id   AF-A0A7C1RQD2-F1
#
_cell.length_a   1.000
_cell.length_b   1.000
_cell.length_c   1.000
_cell.angle_alpha   90.00
_cell.angle_beta   90.00
_cell.angle_gamma   90.00
#
_symmetry.space_group_name_H-M   'P 1'
#
loop_
_entity.id
_entity.type
_entity.pdbx_description
1 polymer ?
#
loop_
_entity_poly.entity_id
_entity_poly.type
_entity_poly.pdbx_seq_one_letter_code
_entity_poly.pdbx_strand_id
1 'polypeptide(L)'
;MKNIFFNRTIILILSTLVIVFISGCSKSSAKTPDEVVDTIAQGLSKNEPQVLWNALPESYQKDINELLSNFAAKMDKDIWNKTFELIQKIITILKTKKDLILTGDMINNAPVDKKQISENWGSFVSILEIIVKSELADLEKIRKLNIEKFLAGTVSDLMKKTSELSKLEKENKYNKELDKL
;
A
#
# COMPACT_ATOMS: atom_id res chain seq x y z
N MET A 1 -22.20 -20.65 -16.26
CA MET A 1 -21.51 -19.57 -17.03
C MET A 1 -22.19 -18.21 -16.78
N LYS A 2 -21.98 -17.58 -15.61
CA LYS A 2 -22.55 -16.26 -15.29
C LYS A 2 -21.60 -15.30 -14.56
N ASN A 3 -20.38 -15.75 -14.20
CA ASN A 3 -19.48 -15.00 -13.32
C ASN A 3 -18.31 -14.29 -14.04
N ILE A 4 -18.19 -14.43 -15.36
CA ILE A 4 -17.10 -13.80 -16.15
C ILE A 4 -17.47 -12.37 -16.58
N PHE A 5 -18.76 -12.03 -16.64
CA PHE A 5 -19.21 -10.69 -17.05
C PHE A 5 -19.08 -9.65 -15.93
N PHE A 6 -19.29 -10.03 -14.66
CA PHE A 6 -19.31 -9.09 -13.54
C PHE A 6 -17.92 -8.49 -13.23
N ASN A 7 -16.84 -9.24 -13.51
CA ASN A 7 -15.47 -8.79 -13.24
C ASN A 7 -14.90 -7.86 -14.35
N ARG A 8 -15.42 -7.95 -15.58
CA ARG A 8 -15.02 -7.05 -16.68
C ARG A 8 -15.65 -5.66 -16.56
N THR A 9 -16.83 -5.56 -15.96
CA THR A 9 -17.51 -4.27 -15.77
C THR A 9 -16.86 -3.44 -14.66
N ILE A 10 -16.32 -4.06 -13.61
CA ILE A 10 -15.61 -3.35 -12.52
C ILE A 10 -14.26 -2.79 -13.01
N ILE A 11 -13.55 -3.52 -13.87
CA ILE A 11 -12.27 -3.08 -14.46
C ILE A 11 -12.47 -1.91 -15.44
N LEU A 12 -13.60 -1.86 -16.16
CA LEU A 12 -13.92 -0.74 -17.07
C LEU A 12 -14.35 0.54 -16.33
N ILE A 13 -14.95 0.42 -15.14
CA ILE A 13 -15.33 1.58 -14.31
C ILE A 13 -14.09 2.26 -13.70
N LEU A 14 -13.05 1.50 -13.33
CA LEU A 14 -11.78 2.06 -12.85
C LEU A 14 -10.99 2.78 -13.97
N SER A 15 -11.11 2.31 -15.22
CA SER A 15 -10.42 2.94 -16.37
C SER A 15 -11.13 4.20 -16.90
N THR A 16 -12.43 4.36 -16.65
CA THR A 16 -13.21 5.53 -17.12
C THR A 16 -13.17 6.71 -16.14
N LEU A 17 -12.92 6.48 -14.86
CA LEU A 17 -12.74 7.56 -13.88
C LEU A 17 -11.49 8.42 -14.15
N VAL A 18 -10.51 7.90 -14.91
CA VAL A 18 -9.26 8.60 -15.28
C VAL A 18 -9.44 9.54 -16.47
N ILE A 19 -10.45 9.33 -17.34
CA ILE A 19 -10.57 10.05 -18.62
C ILE A 19 -11.42 11.34 -18.52
N VAL A 20 -12.17 11.55 -17.43
CA VAL A 20 -13.09 12.72 -17.30
C VAL A 20 -12.40 14.00 -16.76
N PHE A 21 -11.13 13.97 -16.38
CA PHE A 21 -10.52 15.07 -15.59
C PHE A 21 -9.73 16.15 -16.32
N ILE A 22 -9.68 16.18 -17.66
CA ILE A 22 -8.98 17.24 -18.40
C ILE A 22 -9.97 18.19 -19.07
N SER A 23 -10.70 18.97 -18.28
CA SER A 23 -11.45 20.15 -18.75
C SER A 23 -11.52 21.19 -17.64
N GLY A 24 -10.36 21.74 -17.30
CA GLY A 24 -10.23 22.81 -16.31
C GLY A 24 -8.91 23.55 -16.52
N CYS A 25 -8.81 24.30 -17.62
CA CYS A 25 -7.66 25.16 -17.90
C CYS A 25 -7.92 26.55 -17.32
N SER A 26 -7.10 27.01 -16.36
CA SER A 26 -6.79 28.43 -16.22
C SER A 26 -5.45 28.64 -15.50
N LYS A 27 -4.44 28.99 -16.32
CA LYS A 27 -3.24 29.78 -15.99
C LYS A 27 -2.61 29.60 -14.61
N SER A 28 -1.53 28.81 -14.55
CA SER A 28 -0.31 29.21 -13.85
C SER A 28 0.84 28.31 -14.32
N SER A 29 1.89 28.90 -14.90
CA SER A 29 3.22 28.37 -15.19
C SER A 29 3.42 26.86 -14.93
N ALA A 30 2.88 26.00 -15.80
CA ALA A 30 2.72 24.58 -15.49
C ALA A 30 3.62 23.71 -16.38
N LYS A 31 4.38 22.82 -15.73
CA LYS A 31 4.90 21.59 -16.33
C LYS A 31 3.80 20.94 -17.17
N THR A 32 4.15 20.36 -18.30
CA THR A 32 3.14 19.64 -19.11
C THR A 32 2.53 18.51 -18.28
N PRO A 33 1.29 18.08 -18.57
CA PRO A 33 0.71 16.91 -17.92
C PRO A 33 1.64 15.69 -17.95
N ASP A 34 2.36 15.50 -19.07
CA ASP A 34 3.33 14.42 -19.25
C ASP A 34 4.52 14.55 -18.28
N GLU A 35 5.08 15.76 -18.12
CA GLU A 35 6.18 16.00 -17.17
C GLU A 35 5.79 15.73 -15.70
N VAL A 36 4.52 15.97 -15.34
CA VAL A 36 4.00 15.66 -14.00
C VAL A 36 3.88 14.16 -13.80
N VAL A 37 3.33 13.45 -14.79
CA VAL A 37 3.22 11.98 -14.75
C VAL A 37 4.60 11.33 -14.64
N ASP A 38 5.57 11.81 -15.43
CA ASP A 38 6.95 11.31 -15.37
C ASP A 38 7.60 11.57 -14.02
N THR A 39 7.40 12.77 -13.45
CA THR A 39 7.91 13.11 -12.12
C THR A 39 7.35 12.16 -11.06
N ILE A 40 6.04 11.89 -11.11
CA ILE A 40 5.38 10.96 -10.19
C ILE A 40 5.94 9.55 -10.36
N ALA A 41 6.00 9.04 -11.59
CA ALA A 41 6.48 7.71 -11.88
C ALA A 41 7.92 7.51 -11.39
N GLN A 42 8.79 8.50 -11.63
CA GLN A 42 10.17 8.49 -11.14
C GLN A 42 10.24 8.51 -9.62
N GLY A 43 9.48 9.36 -8.93
CA GLY A 43 9.47 9.40 -7.47
C GLY A 43 8.97 8.08 -6.87
N LEU A 44 7.91 7.49 -7.42
CA LEU A 44 7.41 6.18 -6.98
C LEU A 44 8.45 5.07 -7.19
N SER A 45 9.18 5.09 -8.31
CA SER A 45 10.28 4.14 -8.56
C SER A 45 11.41 4.26 -7.53
N LYS A 46 11.57 5.44 -6.92
CA LYS A 46 12.54 5.75 -5.87
C LYS A 46 12.01 5.54 -4.45
N ASN A 47 10.80 5.00 -4.29
CA ASN A 47 10.10 4.85 -3.01
C ASN A 47 9.81 6.21 -2.33
N GLU A 48 9.49 7.23 -3.12
CA GLU A 48 9.13 8.58 -2.66
C GLU A 48 7.63 8.84 -2.90
N PRO A 49 6.71 8.15 -2.20
CA PRO A 49 5.27 8.25 -2.47
C PRO A 49 4.68 9.62 -2.18
N GLN A 50 5.37 10.49 -1.43
CA GLN A 50 4.93 11.87 -1.18
C GLN A 50 4.86 12.71 -2.46
N VAL A 51 5.53 12.31 -3.55
CA VAL A 51 5.41 13.03 -4.84
C VAL A 51 3.98 13.01 -5.37
N LEU A 52 3.21 11.95 -5.08
CA LEU A 52 1.79 11.90 -5.43
C LEU A 52 1.00 12.98 -4.71
N TRP A 53 1.23 13.10 -3.40
CA TRP A 53 0.58 14.11 -2.57
C TRP A 53 0.90 15.52 -3.06
N ASN A 54 2.17 15.77 -3.35
CA ASN A 54 2.66 17.08 -3.81
C ASN A 54 2.16 17.44 -5.21
N ALA A 55 1.75 16.46 -6.01
CA ALA A 55 1.13 16.69 -7.32
C ALA A 55 -0.38 16.94 -7.24
N LEU A 56 -1.04 16.63 -6.12
CA LEU A 56 -2.47 16.90 -5.94
C LEU A 56 -2.73 18.41 -5.79
N PRO A 57 -3.80 18.95 -6.39
CA PRO A 57 -4.22 20.32 -6.10
C PRO A 57 -4.63 20.48 -4.63
N GLU A 58 -4.46 21.68 -4.08
CA GLU A 58 -4.75 21.99 -2.68
C GLU A 58 -6.18 21.62 -2.26
N SER A 59 -7.17 21.75 -3.16
CA SER A 59 -8.55 21.36 -2.89
C SER A 59 -8.67 19.86 -2.57
N TYR A 60 -7.99 19.01 -3.34
CA TYR A 60 -8.00 17.56 -3.12
C TYR A 60 -7.23 17.18 -1.85
N GLN A 61 -6.11 17.86 -1.60
CA GLN A 61 -5.38 17.67 -0.34
C GLN A 61 -6.27 18.01 0.86
N LYS A 62 -7.03 19.10 0.79
CA LYS A 62 -7.98 19.48 1.83
C LYS A 62 -9.09 18.43 2.01
N ASP A 63 -9.70 17.97 0.92
CA ASP A 63 -10.77 16.97 0.97
C ASP A 63 -10.32 15.66 1.62
N ILE A 64 -9.10 15.19 1.31
CA ILE A 64 -8.55 13.97 1.92
C ILE A 64 -8.27 14.19 3.42
N ASN A 65 -7.74 15.36 3.81
CA ASN A 65 -7.55 15.69 5.22
C ASN A 65 -8.87 15.73 6.00
N GLU A 66 -9.91 16.33 5.41
CA GLU A 66 -11.25 16.35 6.00
C GLU A 66 -11.84 14.94 6.11
N LEU A 67 -11.66 14.09 5.10
CA LEU A 67 -12.10 12.70 5.12
C LEU A 67 -11.45 11.91 6.26
N LEU A 68 -10.13 12.02 6.44
CA LEU A 68 -9.41 11.35 7.52
C LEU A 68 -9.82 11.86 8.90
N SER A 69 -9.96 13.19 9.04
CA SER A 69 -10.45 13.80 10.28
C SER A 69 -11.86 13.32 10.62
N ASN A 70 -12.76 13.29 9.64
CA ASN A 70 -14.13 12.80 9.80
C ASN A 70 -14.19 11.30 10.11
N PHE A 71 -13.33 10.50 9.48
CA PHE A 71 -13.20 9.07 9.79
C PHE A 71 -12.80 8.89 11.25
N ALA A 72 -11.74 9.55 11.69
CA ALA A 72 -11.27 9.46 13.07
C ALA A 72 -12.34 9.95 14.06
N ALA A 73 -13.05 11.04 13.76
CA ALA A 73 -14.10 11.57 14.63
C ALA A 73 -15.30 10.62 14.79
N LYS A 74 -15.63 9.83 13.76
CA LYS A 74 -16.77 8.89 13.78
C LYS A 74 -16.39 7.50 14.28
N MET A 75 -15.11 7.18 14.32
CA MET A 75 -14.63 5.86 14.71
C MET A 75 -14.64 5.72 16.24
N ASP A 76 -15.13 4.58 16.72
CA ASP A 76 -15.10 4.28 18.15
C ASP A 76 -13.67 3.93 18.59
N LYS A 77 -13.18 4.66 19.60
CA LYS A 77 -11.79 4.54 20.08
C LYS A 77 -11.51 3.17 20.68
N ASP A 78 -12.45 2.58 21.40
CA ASP A 78 -12.26 1.29 22.05
C ASP A 78 -12.23 0.15 21.03
N ILE A 79 -13.10 0.20 20.02
CA ILE A 79 -13.11 -0.76 18.91
C ILE A 79 -11.83 -0.64 18.08
N TRP A 80 -11.37 0.59 17.80
CA TRP A 80 -10.13 0.82 17.04
C TRP A 80 -8.91 0.27 17.79
N ASN A 81 -8.77 0.62 19.07
CA ASN A 81 -7.67 0.16 19.91
C ASN A 81 -7.67 -1.36 20.04
N LYS A 82 -8.82 -1.98 20.33
CA LYS A 82 -8.94 -3.45 20.43
C LYS A 82 -8.59 -4.15 19.12
N THR A 83 -8.94 -3.55 17.97
CA THR A 83 -8.54 -4.06 16.65
C THR A 83 -7.02 -4.07 16.50
N PHE A 84 -6.35 -2.97 16.81
CA PHE A 84 -4.89 -2.90 16.68
C PHE A 84 -4.16 -3.75 17.72
N GLU A 85 -4.68 -3.87 18.95
CA GLU A 85 -4.17 -4.81 19.94
C GLU A 85 -4.29 -6.27 19.46
N LEU A 86 -5.42 -6.63 18.83
CA LEU A 86 -5.60 -7.95 18.25
C LEU A 86 -4.58 -8.20 17.12
N ILE A 87 -4.39 -7.24 16.22
CA ILE A 87 -3.40 -7.34 15.14
C ILE A 87 -1.99 -7.49 15.71
N GLN A 88 -1.61 -6.74 16.75
CA GLN A 88 -0.31 -6.89 17.42
C GLN A 88 -0.12 -8.27 18.06
N LYS A 89 -1.17 -8.83 18.67
CA LYS A 89 -1.15 -10.21 19.17
C LYS A 89 -0.98 -11.22 18.05
N ILE A 90 -1.69 -11.05 16.93
CA ILE A 90 -1.51 -11.89 15.74
C ILE A 90 -0.08 -11.80 15.23
N ILE A 91 0.49 -10.61 15.09
CA ILE A 91 1.89 -10.42 14.68
C ILE A 91 2.85 -11.12 15.65
N THR A 92 2.59 -11.04 16.96
CA THR A 92 3.38 -11.75 17.97
C THR A 92 3.30 -13.28 17.79
N ILE A 93 2.13 -13.80 17.46
CA ILE A 93 1.95 -15.22 17.10
C ILE A 93 2.73 -15.54 15.83
N LEU A 94 2.64 -14.71 14.78
CA LEU A 94 3.41 -14.91 13.54
C LEU A 94 4.91 -14.98 13.82
N LYS A 95 5.45 -14.17 14.74
CA LYS A 95 6.86 -14.20 15.14
C LYS A 95 7.24 -15.45 15.91
N THR A 96 6.43 -15.81 16.89
CA THR A 96 6.78 -16.84 17.89
C THR A 96 6.39 -18.26 17.46
N LYS A 97 5.43 -18.39 16.55
CA LYS A 97 4.85 -19.67 16.11
C LYS A 97 5.07 -19.92 14.61
N LYS A 98 6.17 -19.41 14.05
CA LYS A 98 6.56 -19.62 12.64
C LYS A 98 6.39 -21.08 12.20
N ASP A 99 6.97 -22.01 12.96
CA ASP A 99 6.99 -23.42 12.56
C ASP A 99 5.59 -24.05 12.51
N LEU A 100 4.71 -23.68 13.45
CA LEU A 100 3.31 -24.13 13.46
C LEU A 100 2.52 -23.56 12.28
N ILE A 101 2.81 -22.32 11.88
CA ILE A 101 2.12 -21.69 10.75
C ILE A 101 2.60 -22.28 9.42
N LEU A 102 3.92 -22.50 9.29
CA LEU A 102 4.51 -23.10 8.11
C LEU A 102 4.07 -24.56 7.91
N THR A 103 3.70 -25.28 8.96
CA THR A 103 3.17 -26.65 8.83
C THR A 103 1.67 -26.69 8.56
N GLY A 104 0.95 -25.59 8.76
CA GLY A 104 -0.50 -25.51 8.59
C GLY A 104 -0.97 -25.61 7.13
N ASP A 105 -2.17 -26.15 6.96
CA ASP A 105 -2.80 -26.37 5.64
C ASP A 105 -2.96 -25.08 4.83
N MET A 106 -3.08 -23.93 5.48
CA MET A 106 -3.17 -22.63 4.82
C MET A 106 -1.91 -22.34 3.99
N ILE A 107 -0.71 -22.59 4.52
CA ILE A 107 0.55 -22.36 3.80
C ILE A 107 0.82 -23.49 2.82
N ASN A 108 0.46 -24.73 3.17
CA ASN A 108 0.67 -25.89 2.29
C ASN A 108 -0.15 -25.82 1.00
N ASN A 109 -1.32 -25.17 1.03
CA ASN A 109 -2.21 -25.03 -0.12
C ASN A 109 -2.13 -23.64 -0.79
N ALA A 110 -1.26 -22.75 -0.30
CA ALA A 110 -1.11 -21.43 -0.90
C ALA A 110 -0.33 -21.53 -2.23
N PRO A 111 -0.70 -20.76 -3.27
CA PRO A 111 0.00 -20.76 -4.56
C PRO A 111 1.32 -19.96 -4.50
N VAL A 112 2.13 -20.19 -3.46
CA VAL A 112 3.39 -19.48 -3.20
C VAL A 112 4.45 -20.49 -2.76
N ASP A 113 5.72 -20.23 -3.09
CA ASP A 113 6.81 -21.12 -2.70
C ASP A 113 7.01 -21.11 -1.18
N LYS A 114 6.72 -22.24 -0.54
CA LYS A 114 6.88 -22.44 0.90
C LYS A 114 8.30 -22.19 1.38
N LYS A 115 9.31 -22.50 0.56
CA LYS A 115 10.72 -22.24 0.89
C LYS A 115 10.97 -20.74 0.94
N GLN A 116 10.48 -19.99 -0.05
CA GLN A 116 10.57 -18.53 -0.04
C GLN A 116 9.82 -17.89 1.13
N ILE A 117 8.63 -18.39 1.48
CA ILE A 117 7.89 -17.92 2.67
C ILE A 117 8.70 -18.17 3.93
N SER A 118 9.31 -19.37 4.07
CA SER A 118 10.10 -19.72 5.23
C SER A 118 11.36 -18.86 5.36
N GLU A 119 12.09 -18.67 4.26
CA GLU A 119 13.33 -17.88 4.22
C GLU A 119 13.05 -16.39 4.50
N ASN A 120 11.93 -15.87 3.99
CA ASN A 120 11.56 -14.46 4.10
C ASN A 120 10.52 -14.17 5.18
N TRP A 121 10.24 -15.13 6.06
CA TRP A 121 9.18 -15.01 7.07
C TRP A 121 9.30 -13.73 7.91
N GLY A 122 10.52 -13.41 8.34
CA GLY A 122 10.80 -12.18 9.09
C GLY A 122 10.47 -10.92 8.29
N SER A 123 10.73 -10.91 6.99
CA SER A 123 10.40 -9.80 6.09
C SER A 123 8.89 -9.61 5.96
N PHE A 124 8.13 -10.69 5.74
CA PHE A 124 6.66 -10.64 5.72
C PHE A 124 6.09 -10.08 7.03
N VAL A 125 6.56 -10.57 8.17
CA VAL A 125 6.10 -10.09 9.47
C VAL A 125 6.49 -8.62 9.70
N SER A 126 7.69 -8.21 9.25
CA SER A 126 8.13 -6.83 9.39
C SER A 126 7.28 -5.83 8.58
N ILE A 127 6.75 -6.25 7.42
CA ILE A 127 5.82 -5.44 6.63
C ILE A 127 4.55 -5.15 7.43
N LEU A 128 3.99 -6.17 8.10
CA LEU A 128 2.84 -6.00 8.99
C LEU A 128 3.17 -5.13 10.20
N GLU A 129 4.39 -5.24 10.73
CA GLU A 129 4.85 -4.40 11.83
C GLU A 129 4.93 -2.91 11.45
N ILE A 130 5.35 -2.57 10.22
CA ILE A 130 5.37 -1.17 9.76
C ILE A 130 3.98 -0.56 9.87
N ILE A 131 2.95 -1.29 9.42
CA ILE A 131 1.56 -0.82 9.44
C ILE A 131 1.07 -0.66 10.88
N VAL A 132 1.26 -1.67 11.73
CA VAL A 132 0.72 -1.66 13.10
C VAL A 132 1.43 -0.68 14.03
N LYS A 133 2.67 -0.29 13.69
CA LYS A 133 3.47 0.71 14.44
C LYS A 133 3.30 2.13 13.87
N SER A 134 2.62 2.27 12.74
CA SER A 134 2.40 3.57 12.10
C SER A 134 1.40 4.43 12.85
N GLU A 135 1.28 5.68 12.41
CA GLU A 135 0.27 6.63 12.86
C GLU A 135 -1.17 6.12 12.66
N LEU A 136 -1.40 5.14 11.79
CA LEU A 136 -2.72 4.55 11.55
C LEU A 136 -3.25 3.75 12.76
N ALA A 137 -2.36 3.23 13.62
CA ALA A 137 -2.81 2.49 14.79
C ALA A 137 -3.45 3.38 15.86
N ASP A 138 -3.30 4.69 15.74
CA ASP A 138 -3.74 5.66 16.73
C ASP A 138 -4.72 6.64 16.08
N LEU A 139 -5.97 6.56 16.52
CA LEU A 139 -7.07 7.36 15.98
C LEU A 139 -6.86 8.87 16.21
N GLU A 140 -6.18 9.28 17.28
CA GLU A 140 -5.84 10.69 17.49
C GLU A 140 -4.77 11.16 16.52
N LYS A 141 -3.82 10.29 16.17
CA LYS A 141 -2.81 10.58 15.14
C LYS A 141 -3.43 10.61 13.74
N ILE A 142 -4.38 9.73 13.43
CA ILE A 142 -5.13 9.78 12.15
C ILE A 142 -5.84 11.12 12.00
N ARG A 143 -6.49 11.60 13.07
CA ARG A 143 -7.24 12.87 13.04
C ARG A 143 -6.38 14.09 12.68
N LYS A 144 -5.10 14.05 13.05
CA LYS A 144 -4.12 15.13 12.80
C LYS A 144 -3.02 14.68 11.84
N LEU A 145 -3.28 13.67 11.03
CA LEU A 145 -2.25 13.03 10.23
C LEU A 145 -1.69 14.03 9.23
N ASN A 146 -0.37 14.22 9.25
CA ASN A 146 0.31 14.89 8.16
C ASN A 146 0.55 13.85 7.05
N ILE A 147 -0.30 13.87 6.02
CA ILE A 147 -0.28 12.87 4.95
C ILE A 147 1.04 12.87 4.18
N GLU A 148 1.62 14.05 3.92
CA GLU A 148 2.92 14.14 3.25
C GLU A 148 4.01 13.41 4.03
N LYS A 149 4.10 13.65 5.35
CA LYS A 149 5.05 12.96 6.23
C LYS A 149 4.74 11.47 6.36
N PHE A 150 3.46 11.10 6.46
CA PHE A 150 3.04 9.70 6.50
C PHE A 150 3.49 8.93 5.25
N LEU A 151 3.33 9.56 4.07
CA LEU A 151 3.81 8.99 2.81
C LEU A 151 5.33 8.90 2.79
N ALA A 152 6.02 10.01 3.09
CA ALA A 152 7.49 10.08 3.08
C ALA A 152 8.15 9.14 4.11
N GLY A 153 7.45 8.80 5.20
CA GLY A 153 7.90 7.87 6.23
C GLY A 153 7.33 6.47 6.06
N THR A 154 6.18 6.21 6.70
CA THR A 154 5.55 4.88 6.78
C THR A 154 5.38 4.21 5.41
N VAL A 155 4.85 4.92 4.42
CA VAL A 155 4.61 4.32 3.10
C VAL A 155 5.92 4.13 2.32
N SER A 156 6.87 5.07 2.42
CA SER A 156 8.21 4.90 1.84
C SER A 156 8.91 3.64 2.39
N ASP A 157 8.86 3.43 3.70
CA ASP A 157 9.47 2.27 4.35
C ASP A 157 8.75 0.97 3.96
N LEU A 158 7.42 1.00 3.84
CA LEU A 158 6.64 -0.12 3.31
C LEU A 158 7.04 -0.45 1.86
N MET A 159 7.18 0.55 1.00
CA MET A 159 7.59 0.36 -0.40
C MET A 159 9.02 -0.21 -0.50
N LYS A 160 9.97 0.33 0.27
CA LYS A 160 11.35 -0.19 0.33
C LYS A 160 11.36 -1.65 0.75
N LYS A 161 10.67 -1.99 1.85
CA LYS A 161 10.67 -3.35 2.38
C LYS A 161 9.98 -4.35 1.44
N THR A 162 8.94 -3.91 0.74
CA THR A 162 8.27 -4.72 -0.29
C THR A 162 9.14 -4.90 -1.53
N SER A 163 9.84 -3.85 -1.96
CA SER A 163 10.79 -3.90 -3.08
C SER A 163 11.94 -4.87 -2.80
N GLU A 164 12.53 -4.81 -1.61
CA GLU A 164 13.54 -5.76 -1.14
C GLU A 164 13.02 -7.20 -1.21
N LEU A 165 11.82 -7.45 -0.68
CA LEU A 165 11.20 -8.77 -0.72
C LEU A 165 10.98 -9.28 -2.16
N SER A 166 10.54 -8.41 -3.08
CA SER A 166 10.33 -8.78 -4.49
C SER A 166 11.62 -9.08 -5.26
N LYS A 167 12.76 -8.47 -4.87
CA LYS A 167 14.06 -8.74 -5.49
C LYS A 167 14.55 -10.15 -5.15
N LEU A 168 14.26 -10.62 -3.93
CA LEU A 168 14.59 -11.96 -3.47
C LEU A 168 13.84 -13.06 -4.24
N GLU A 169 12.68 -12.74 -4.81
CA GLU A 169 11.91 -13.63 -5.68
C GLU A 169 12.52 -13.69 -7.11
N LYS A 170 12.95 -12.54 -7.64
CA LYS A 170 13.56 -12.46 -8.99
C LYS A 170 14.84 -13.28 -9.11
N GLU A 171 15.65 -13.36 -8.06
CA GLU A 171 16.86 -14.20 -8.05
C GLU A 171 16.57 -15.71 -8.15
N ASN A 172 15.32 -16.19 -7.98
CA ASN A 172 15.07 -17.63 -7.76
C ASN A 172 14.29 -18.41 -8.84
N LYS A 173 13.70 -17.82 -9.91
CA LYS A 173 13.23 -18.66 -11.07
C LYS A 173 12.81 -17.93 -12.34
N TYR A 174 12.39 -16.66 -12.28
CA TYR A 174 11.69 -16.01 -13.40
C TYR A 174 12.56 -15.11 -14.30
N ASN A 175 13.80 -14.81 -13.92
CA ASN A 175 14.69 -13.97 -14.74
C ASN A 175 15.21 -14.65 -16.01
N LYS A 176 15.12 -15.98 -16.15
CA LYS A 176 15.65 -16.68 -17.34
C LYS A 176 14.72 -16.65 -18.56
N GLU A 177 13.45 -16.29 -18.40
CA GLU A 177 12.49 -16.26 -19.51
C GLU A 177 12.22 -14.86 -20.04
N LEU A 178 12.41 -13.81 -19.23
CA LEU A 178 12.24 -12.42 -19.68
C LEU A 178 13.45 -11.85 -20.43
N ASP A 179 14.64 -12.45 -20.29
CA ASP A 179 15.81 -12.15 -21.14
C ASP A 179 15.71 -12.79 -22.55
N LYS A 180 14.62 -13.53 -22.83
CA LYS A 180 14.37 -14.19 -24.12
C LYS A 180 13.23 -13.57 -24.94
N LEU A 181 12.62 -12.50 -24.45
CA LEU A 181 11.63 -11.68 -25.16
C LEU A 181 12.24 -10.31 -25.47
#